data_AF-A0A7X0IYR0-F1
#
_entry.id   AF-A0A7X0IYR0-F1
#
_cell.length_a   1.000
_cell.length_b   1.000
_cell.length_c   1.000
_cell.angle_alpha   90.00
_cell.angle_beta   90.00
_cell.angle_gamma   90.00
#
_symmetry.space_group_name_H-M   'P 1'
#
loop_
_entity.id
_entity.type
_entity.pdbx_description
1 polymer ?
#
loop_
_entity_poly.entity_id
_entity_poly.type
_entity_poly.pdbx_seq_one_letter_code
_entity_poly.pdbx_strand_id
1 'polypeptide(L)'
;MTGGEFTAECERHGSVFAISMVLVGPQPVGTYVLTHLGSAIRVLDADEAHKIDDALAGLAEAVEGRSFETLFADLISREPELPLHLRENWQFVFLN
;
A
#
# COMPACT_ATOMS: atom_id res chain seq x y z
N MET A 1 -8.86 23.80 20.23
CA MET A 1 -8.96 22.52 19.49
C MET A 1 -7.89 21.63 20.08
N THR A 2 -8.28 20.68 20.94
CA THR A 2 -7.32 19.91 21.75
C THR A 2 -6.86 18.71 20.92
N GLY A 3 -5.75 18.85 20.20
CA GLY A 3 -5.04 17.69 19.67
C GLY A 3 -4.61 16.84 20.87
N GLY A 4 -5.12 15.62 20.96
CA GLY A 4 -4.72 14.71 22.03
C GLY A 4 -3.24 14.34 21.90
N GLU A 5 -2.64 13.88 22.99
CA GLU A 5 -1.24 13.41 23.12
C GLU A 5 -0.79 12.40 22.04
N PHE A 6 -1.74 11.86 21.26
CA PHE A 6 -1.53 10.87 20.21
C PHE A 6 -2.07 11.35 18.84
N THR A 7 -1.88 12.61 18.47
CA THR A 7 -2.19 13.10 17.11
C THR A 7 -0.90 13.54 16.42
N ALA A 8 -0.72 13.15 15.16
CA ALA A 8 0.36 13.67 14.32
C ALA A 8 -0.17 14.23 13.01
N GLU A 9 0.55 15.20 12.46
CA GLU A 9 0.33 15.71 11.11
C GLU A 9 1.06 14.81 10.11
N CYS A 10 0.30 14.22 9.19
CA CYS A 10 0.81 13.34 8.15
C CYS A 10 0.52 13.97 6.79
N GLU A 11 1.47 13.89 5.86
CA GLU A 11 1.31 14.39 4.50
C GLU A 11 1.10 13.23 3.53
N ARG A 12 0.19 13.41 2.57
CA ARG A 12 0.09 12.56 1.38
C ARG A 12 -0.25 13.40 0.16
N HIS A 13 0.59 13.34 -0.87
CA HIS A 13 0.45 14.12 -2.11
C HIS A 13 0.18 15.63 -1.87
N GLY A 14 0.92 16.26 -0.96
CA GLY A 14 0.78 17.68 -0.63
C GLY A 14 -0.44 18.04 0.23
N SER A 15 -1.29 17.07 0.58
CA SER A 15 -2.38 17.26 1.54
C SER A 15 -1.95 16.82 2.94
N VAL A 16 -2.22 17.66 3.94
CA VAL A 16 -1.90 17.37 5.34
C VAL A 16 -3.16 16.90 6.08
N PHE A 17 -3.00 15.83 6.86
CA PHE A 17 -4.05 15.19 7.63
C PHE A 17 -3.64 15.09 9.10
N ALA A 18 -4.55 15.40 10.01
CA ALA A 18 -4.39 15.10 11.43
C ALA A 18 -4.79 13.63 11.66
N ILE A 19 -3.83 12.79 12.04
CA ILE A 19 -4.01 11.35 12.19
C ILE A 19 -3.90 10.96 13.67
N SER A 20 -4.87 10.17 14.13
CA SER A 20 -4.83 9.53 15.44
C SER A 20 -3.80 8.41 15.46
N MET A 21 -2.88 8.46 16.41
CA MET A 21 -1.80 7.49 16.64
C MET A 21 -2.10 6.51 17.78
N VAL A 22 -3.32 6.53 18.34
CA VAL A 22 -3.69 5.75 19.53
C VAL A 22 -3.44 4.25 19.37
N LEU A 23 -3.63 3.69 18.17
CA LEU A 23 -3.47 2.24 17.93
C LEU A 23 -2.02 1.80 17.72
N VAL A 24 -1.16 2.72 17.30
CA VAL A 24 0.26 2.42 16.97
C VAL A 24 1.24 3.05 17.97
N GLY A 25 0.74 3.88 18.90
CA GLY A 25 1.55 4.66 19.82
C GLY A 25 2.25 5.86 19.14
N PRO A 26 2.97 6.68 19.92
CA PRO A 26 3.70 7.83 19.39
C PRO A 26 4.76 7.39 18.37
N GLN A 27 4.87 8.11 17.26
CA GLN A 27 5.82 7.82 16.18
C GLN A 27 6.78 8.99 15.96
N PRO A 28 8.06 8.74 15.65
CA PRO A 28 8.98 9.81 15.28
C PRO A 28 8.61 10.41 13.91
N VAL A 29 8.97 11.68 13.71
CA VAL A 29 8.80 12.38 12.43
C VAL A 29 9.52 11.61 11.32
N GLY A 30 8.88 11.47 10.17
CA GLY A 30 9.38 10.70 9.03
C GLY A 30 8.92 9.24 9.01
N THR A 31 8.17 8.78 10.02
CA THR A 31 7.58 7.43 10.03
C THR A 31 6.42 7.36 9.05
N TYR A 32 6.41 6.32 8.22
CA TYR A 32 5.27 6.00 7.38
C TYR A 32 4.23 5.20 8.16
N VAL A 33 2.96 5.59 8.04
CA VAL A 33 1.84 4.89 8.68
C VAL A 33 0.74 4.61 7.66
N LEU A 34 0.17 3.41 7.74
CA LEU A 34 -1.08 3.09 7.05
C LEU A 34 -2.23 3.64 7.88
N THR A 35 -3.12 4.39 7.24
CA THR A 35 -4.27 5.01 7.91
C THR A 35 -5.59 4.45 7.39
N HIS A 36 -6.60 4.43 8.26
CA HIS A 36 -7.98 4.12 7.91
C HIS A 36 -8.90 4.99 8.76
N LEU A 37 -9.80 5.73 8.11
CA LEU A 37 -10.76 6.64 8.76
C LEU A 37 -10.11 7.60 9.78
N GLY A 38 -8.97 8.20 9.41
CA GLY A 38 -8.26 9.18 10.26
C GLY A 38 -7.45 8.59 11.42
N SER A 39 -7.29 7.26 11.48
CA SER A 39 -6.47 6.59 12.48
C SER A 39 -5.34 5.79 11.82
N ALA A 40 -4.13 5.88 12.36
CA ALA A 40 -3.04 4.99 11.99
C ALA A 40 -3.34 3.58 12.52
N ILE A 41 -3.31 2.59 11.63
CA ILE A 41 -3.58 1.18 11.96
C ILE A 41 -2.31 0.33 11.94
N ARG A 42 -1.25 0.81 11.28
CA ARG A 42 0.03 0.09 11.15
C ARG A 42 1.17 1.05 10.83
N VAL A 43 2.35 0.77 11.37
CA VAL A 43 3.61 1.41 10.96
C VAL A 43 4.18 0.65 9.75
N LEU A 44 4.63 1.39 8.75
CA LEU A 44 5.22 0.87 7.52
C LEU A 44 6.72 1.14 7.50
N ASP A 45 7.49 0.24 6.89
CA ASP A 45 8.80 0.62 6.37
C ASP A 45 8.65 1.45 5.09
N ALA A 46 9.73 2.12 4.68
CA ALA A 46 9.70 3.01 3.52
C ALA A 46 9.42 2.27 2.20
N ASP A 47 10.00 1.08 2.02
CA ASP A 47 9.84 0.31 0.78
C ASP A 47 8.39 -0.15 0.61
N GLU A 48 7.76 -0.61 1.70
CA GLU A 48 6.34 -0.96 1.70
C GLU A 48 5.45 0.26 1.45
N ALA A 49 5.75 1.41 2.09
CA ALA A 49 4.99 2.62 1.88
C ALA A 49 5.03 3.07 0.40
N HIS A 50 6.22 3.02 -0.23
CA HIS A 50 6.39 3.32 -1.64
C HIS A 50 5.61 2.35 -2.54
N LYS A 51 5.67 1.04 -2.28
CA LYS A 51 4.90 0.05 -3.05
C LYS A 51 3.39 0.26 -2.95
N ILE A 52 2.89 0.66 -1.77
CA ILE A 52 1.47 0.98 -1.60
C ILE A 52 1.09 2.22 -2.41
N ASP A 53 1.92 3.27 -2.38
CA ASP A 53 1.66 4.48 -3.18
C ASP A 53 1.72 4.19 -4.68
N ASP A 54 2.69 3.42 -5.15
CA ASP A 54 2.78 2.97 -6.55
C ASP A 54 1.56 2.15 -6.94
N ALA A 55 1.12 1.21 -6.09
CA ALA A 55 -0.07 0.39 -6.35
C ALA A 55 -1.35 1.22 -6.43
N LEU A 56 -1.51 2.24 -5.57
CA LEU A 56 -2.65 3.15 -5.61
C LEU A 56 -2.63 4.04 -6.85
N ALA A 57 -1.45 4.53 -7.25
CA ALA A 57 -1.28 5.26 -8.50
C ALA A 57 -1.59 4.38 -9.72
N GLY A 58 -1.05 3.16 -9.75
CA GLY A 58 -1.27 2.21 -10.84
C GLY A 58 -2.73 1.80 -10.97
N LEU A 59 -3.45 1.67 -9.84
CA LEU A 59 -4.89 1.44 -9.85
C LEU A 59 -5.66 2.61 -10.49
N ALA A 60 -5.30 3.85 -10.19
CA ALA A 60 -5.92 5.02 -10.80
C ALA A 60 -5.66 5.08 -12.32
N GLU A 61 -4.41 4.84 -12.74
CA GLU A 61 -4.03 4.76 -14.17
C GLU A 61 -4.82 3.66 -14.91
N ALA A 62 -4.95 2.47 -14.30
CA ALA A 62 -5.69 1.35 -14.86
C ALA A 62 -7.19 1.66 -15.04
N VAL A 63 -7.82 2.30 -14.03
CA VAL A 63 -9.24 2.73 -14.12
C VAL A 63 -9.46 3.69 -15.28
N GLU A 64 -8.47 4.52 -15.59
CA GLU A 64 -8.51 5.49 -16.69
C GLU A 64 -8.00 4.90 -18.03
N GLY A 65 -7.67 3.61 -18.05
CA GLY A 65 -7.21 2.91 -19.26
C GLY A 65 -5.80 3.30 -19.74
N ARG A 66 -4.97 3.86 -18.86
CA ARG A 66 -3.56 4.18 -19.14
C ARG A 66 -2.64 3.01 -18.78
N SER A 67 -1.38 3.09 -19.20
CA SER A 67 -0.37 2.10 -18.82
C SER A 67 -0.02 2.25 -17.34
N PHE A 68 0.01 1.13 -16.63
CA PHE A 68 0.18 1.07 -15.17
C PHE A 68 1.17 -0.01 -14.74
N GLU A 69 1.63 -0.86 -15.66
CA GLU A 69 2.42 -2.05 -15.38
C GLU A 69 3.71 -1.73 -14.63
N THR A 70 4.39 -0.65 -15.00
CA THR A 70 5.63 -0.21 -14.35
C THR A 70 5.44 0.09 -12.85
N LEU A 71 4.23 0.48 -12.42
CA LEU A 71 3.89 0.77 -11.01
C LEU A 71 3.68 -0.51 -10.18
N PHE A 72 3.72 -1.68 -10.81
CA PHE A 72 3.68 -3.00 -10.17
C PHE A 72 4.93 -3.82 -10.53
N ALA A 73 6.08 -3.16 -10.67
CA ALA A 73 7.33 -3.80 -11.07
C ALA A 73 7.72 -4.99 -10.17
N ASP A 74 7.35 -4.93 -8.89
CA ASP A 74 7.57 -6.00 -7.90
C ASP A 74 6.70 -7.24 -8.15
N LEU A 75 5.52 -7.08 -8.74
CA LEU A 75 4.63 -8.19 -9.12
C LEU A 75 4.99 -8.77 -10.49
N ILE A 76 5.40 -7.93 -11.44
CA ILE A 76 5.68 -8.35 -12.82
C ILE A 76 7.03 -9.06 -12.94
N SER A 77 7.99 -8.72 -12.07
CA SER A 77 9.32 -9.34 -12.06
C SER A 77 9.35 -10.72 -11.37
N ARG A 78 8.18 -11.29 -11.03
CA ARG A 78 8.05 -12.60 -10.39
C ARG A 78 7.06 -13.49 -11.14
N GLU A 79 7.41 -14.75 -11.32
CA GLU A 79 6.47 -15.75 -11.82
C GLU A 79 5.31 -15.91 -10.82
N PRO A 80 4.04 -15.78 -11.25
CA PRO A 80 2.90 -16.01 -10.37
C PRO A 80 2.79 -17.50 -10.04
N GLU A 81 3.00 -17.85 -8.77
CA GLU A 81 2.79 -19.22 -8.30
C GLU A 81 1.32 -19.51 -8.02
N LEU A 82 0.85 -20.66 -8.49
CA LEU A 82 -0.48 -21.15 -8.14
C LEU A 82 -0.53 -21.58 -6.66
N PRO A 83 -1.58 -21.21 -5.92
CA PRO A 83 -1.91 -21.82 -4.63
C PRO A 83 -2.00 -23.35 -4.72
N LEU A 84 -1.62 -24.07 -3.65
CA LEU A 84 -1.54 -25.53 -3.65
C LEU A 84 -2.85 -26.22 -4.11
N HIS A 85 -4.00 -25.73 -3.64
CA HIS A 85 -5.32 -26.26 -4.00
C HIS A 85 -5.75 -25.97 -5.45
N LEU A 86 -4.99 -25.13 -6.17
CA LEU A 86 -5.15 -24.94 -7.61
C LEU A 86 -4.18 -25.81 -8.41
N ARG A 87 -3.04 -26.27 -7.87
CA ARG A 87 -2.03 -27.01 -8.64
C ARG A 87 -2.51 -28.38 -9.17
N GLU A 88 -3.41 -29.05 -8.46
CA GLU A 88 -3.81 -30.44 -8.76
C GLU A 88 -4.60 -30.61 -10.07
N ASN A 89 -5.17 -29.53 -10.63
CA ASN A 89 -5.99 -29.55 -11.86
C ASN A 89 -5.34 -28.83 -13.07
N TRP A 90 -4.10 -28.35 -12.96
CA TRP A 90 -3.48 -27.44 -13.95
C TRP A 90 -2.64 -28.13 -15.04
N GLN A 91 -3.09 -29.28 -15.55
CA GLN A 91 -2.33 -30.01 -16.59
C GLN A 91 -2.48 -29.46 -18.03
N PHE A 92 -3.17 -28.34 -18.28
CA PHE A 92 -3.61 -28.02 -19.66
C PHE A 92 -3.27 -26.66 -20.28
N VAL A 93 -2.56 -25.73 -19.63
CA VAL A 93 -2.38 -24.40 -20.27
C VAL A 93 -0.97 -23.81 -20.12
N PHE A 94 0.06 -24.53 -20.57
CA PHE A 94 1.33 -23.91 -21.02
C PHE A 94 1.94 -24.76 -22.15
N LEU A 95 1.31 -24.69 -23.32
CA LEU A 95 1.91 -25.05 -24.61
C LEU A 95 1.51 -23.98 -25.62
N ASN A 96 2.23 -22.86 -25.60
CA ASN A 96 2.85 -22.25 -26.79
C ASN A 96 3.82 -21.15 -26.34
#